data_AF-A0A6A5AQL3-F1
#
_entry.id   AF-A0A6A5AQL3-F1
#
_cell.length_a   1.000
_cell.length_b   1.000
_cell.length_c   1.000
_cell.angle_alpha   90.00
_cell.angle_beta   90.00
_cell.angle_gamma   90.00
#
_symmetry.space_group_name_H-M   'P 1'
#
loop_
_entity.id
_entity.type
_entity.pdbx_description
1 polymer ?
#
loop_
_entity_poly.entity_id
_entity_poly.type
_entity_poly.pdbx_seq_one_letter_code
_entity_poly.pdbx_strand_id
1 'polypeptide(L)'
;MSFNVHSLSMHIMDFTVDTTNNVVYYQLELLDDDSGESMTVLRRYSVIAAFRTSLIKELDGACKCPADDNRCKPCLAALKQCNFPAKSWFPKDGIQPELAAQRATELSYFLQDVVAVGRDHAPLCRSNQQFLESSLAD
;
A
#
# COMPACT_ATOMS: atom_id res chain seq x y z
N MET A 1 -4.87 -8.27 -13.95
CA MET A 1 -6.05 -7.40 -13.76
C MET A 1 -5.51 -5.99 -13.68
N SER A 2 -5.99 -5.02 -14.45
CA SER A 2 -5.51 -3.63 -14.30
C SER A 2 -6.47 -2.88 -13.41
N PHE A 3 -6.01 -2.34 -12.29
CA PHE A 3 -6.84 -1.52 -11.40
C PHE A 3 -6.67 -0.05 -11.74
N ASN A 4 -7.77 0.70 -11.79
CA ASN A 4 -7.74 2.15 -11.88
C ASN A 4 -7.58 2.72 -10.45
N VAL A 5 -6.51 3.46 -10.18
CA VAL A 5 -6.26 4.06 -8.85
C VAL A 5 -7.43 4.95 -8.37
N HIS A 6 -8.16 5.55 -9.31
CA HIS A 6 -9.26 6.45 -8.99
C HIS A 6 -10.49 5.74 -8.42
N SER A 7 -10.67 4.46 -8.75
CA SER A 7 -11.74 3.61 -8.23
C SER A 7 -11.21 2.51 -7.31
N LEU A 8 -9.90 2.33 -7.20
CA LEU A 8 -9.32 1.30 -6.33
C LEU A 8 -9.45 1.68 -4.85
N SER A 9 -9.91 0.75 -4.04
CA SER A 9 -9.84 0.77 -2.58
C SER A 9 -8.99 -0.42 -2.10
N MET A 10 -8.12 -0.19 -1.10
CA MET A 10 -7.29 -1.22 -0.50
C MET A 10 -7.46 -1.23 1.01
N HIS A 11 -7.63 -2.42 1.60
CA HIS A 11 -7.78 -2.54 3.04
C HIS A 11 -7.45 -3.94 3.55
N ILE A 12 -7.07 -4.02 4.82
CA ILE A 12 -6.85 -5.30 5.51
C ILE A 12 -8.20 -5.72 6.13
N MET A 13 -8.75 -6.81 5.64
CA MET A 13 -10.06 -7.35 6.08
C MET A 13 -9.96 -8.18 7.35
N ASP A 14 -8.91 -8.99 7.44
CA ASP A 14 -8.68 -9.89 8.57
C ASP A 14 -7.18 -10.21 8.67
N PHE A 15 -6.79 -10.97 9.69
CA PHE A 15 -5.45 -11.51 9.84
C PHE A 15 -5.48 -12.91 10.46
N THR A 16 -4.47 -13.71 10.12
CA THR A 16 -4.25 -15.04 10.71
C THR A 16 -2.86 -15.09 11.32
N VAL A 17 -2.78 -15.60 12.54
CA VAL A 17 -1.51 -15.82 13.25
C VAL A 17 -1.10 -17.29 13.09
N ASP A 18 0.01 -17.53 12.41
CA ASP A 18 0.69 -18.82 12.39
C ASP A 18 1.65 -18.86 13.58
N THR A 19 1.20 -19.49 14.67
CA THR A 19 1.96 -19.64 15.92
C THR A 19 3.13 -20.61 15.78
N THR A 20 3.11 -21.52 14.80
CA THR A 20 4.18 -22.49 14.57
C THR A 20 5.41 -21.79 14.01
N ASN A 21 5.20 -20.90 13.05
CA ASN A 21 6.27 -20.12 12.42
C ASN A 21 6.45 -18.73 13.03
N ASN A 22 5.61 -18.35 14.01
CA ASN A 22 5.55 -17.02 14.60
C ASN A 22 5.41 -15.92 13.53
N VAL A 23 4.44 -16.07 12.63
CA VAL A 23 4.18 -15.17 11.48
C VAL A 23 2.72 -14.71 11.50
N VAL A 24 2.49 -13.46 11.09
CA VAL A 24 1.13 -12.95 10.79
C VAL A 24 0.95 -12.84 9.28
N TYR A 25 -0.16 -13.37 8.80
CA TYR A 25 -0.68 -13.17 7.45
C TYR A 25 -1.86 -12.21 7.52
N TYR A 26 -1.86 -11.20 6.67
CA TYR A 26 -2.92 -10.22 6.56
C TYR A 26 -3.72 -10.50 5.30
N GLN A 27 -5.04 -10.53 5.43
CA GLN A 27 -5.98 -10.67 4.33
C GLN A 27 -6.22 -9.28 3.73
N LEU A 28 -5.49 -8.98 2.67
CA LEU A 28 -5.61 -7.74 1.91
C LEU A 28 -6.70 -7.89 0.85
N GLU A 29 -7.68 -6.99 0.86
CA GLU A 29 -8.63 -6.83 -0.23
C GLU A 29 -8.23 -5.62 -1.11
N LEU A 30 -8.31 -5.83 -2.42
CA LEU A 30 -8.29 -4.81 -3.44
C LEU A 30 -9.67 -4.81 -4.09
N LEU A 31 -10.37 -3.67 -4.03
CA LEU A 31 -11.72 -3.49 -4.55
C LEU A 31 -11.70 -2.40 -5.62
N ASP A 32 -12.24 -2.68 -6.80
CA ASP A 32 -12.57 -1.64 -7.78
C ASP A 32 -14.00 -1.14 -7.50
N ASP A 33 -14.12 0.07 -6.95
CA ASP A 33 -15.37 0.69 -6.52
C ASP A 33 -16.35 0.91 -7.70
N ASP A 34 -15.85 1.01 -8.95
CA ASP A 34 -16.69 1.26 -10.13
C ASP A 34 -17.35 -0.03 -10.64
N SER A 35 -16.60 -1.13 -10.70
CA SER A 35 -17.07 -2.42 -11.19
C SER A 35 -17.64 -3.33 -10.09
N GLY A 36 -17.26 -3.07 -8.84
CA GLY A 36 -17.52 -3.94 -7.69
C GLY A 36 -16.66 -5.22 -7.68
N GLU A 37 -15.71 -5.35 -8.60
CA GLU A 37 -14.79 -6.50 -8.62
C GLU A 37 -13.79 -6.39 -7.46
N SER A 38 -13.62 -7.48 -6.71
CA SER A 38 -12.61 -7.54 -5.64
C SER A 38 -11.68 -8.73 -5.77
N MET A 39 -10.46 -8.54 -5.28
CA MET A 39 -9.45 -9.56 -5.14
C MET A 39 -8.98 -9.58 -3.69
N THR A 40 -8.98 -10.76 -3.08
CA THR A 40 -8.43 -10.94 -1.75
C THR A 40 -7.16 -11.78 -1.80
N VAL A 41 -6.10 -11.31 -1.13
CA VAL A 41 -4.81 -11.99 -1.06
C VAL A 41 -4.28 -12.03 0.37
N LEU A 42 -3.67 -13.15 0.75
CA LEU A 42 -2.91 -13.25 2.00
C LEU A 42 -1.49 -12.74 1.79
N ARG A 43 -1.05 -11.80 2.62
CA ARG A 43 0.28 -11.18 2.55
C ARG A 43 0.90 -11.06 3.93
N ARG A 44 2.22 -11.30 4.01
CA ARG A 44 2.99 -11.02 5.22
C ARG A 44 3.33 -9.52 5.25
N TYR A 45 3.60 -9.00 6.45
CA TYR A 45 4.11 -7.64 6.64
C TYR A 45 5.31 -7.31 5.72
N SER A 46 6.24 -8.25 5.55
CA SER A 46 7.42 -8.04 4.72
C SER A 46 7.10 -7.74 3.25
N VAL A 47 6.00 -8.29 2.73
CA VAL A 47 5.56 -8.04 1.36
C VAL A 47 4.98 -6.64 1.23
N ILE A 48 4.14 -6.23 2.19
CA ILE A 48 3.55 -4.87 2.21
C ILE A 48 4.66 -3.81 2.41
N ALA A 49 5.67 -4.10 3.22
CA ALA A 49 6.84 -3.24 3.40
C ALA A 49 7.70 -3.13 2.12
N ALA A 50 7.83 -4.22 1.37
CA ALA A 50 8.50 -4.21 0.07
C ALA A 50 7.70 -3.37 -0.94
N PHE A 51 6.38 -3.54 -1.00
CA PHE A 51 5.49 -2.71 -1.82
C PHE A 51 5.70 -1.21 -1.54
N ARG A 52 5.67 -0.78 -0.27
CA ARG A 52 5.95 0.62 0.10
C ARG A 52 7.30 1.11 -0.45
N THR A 53 8.32 0.27 -0.34
CA THR A 53 9.68 0.63 -0.77
C THR A 53 9.77 0.73 -2.29
N SER A 54 9.18 -0.21 -3.03
CA SER A 54 9.13 -0.20 -4.50
C SER A 54 8.34 1.00 -5.02
N LEU A 55 7.14 1.24 -4.48
CA LEU A 55 6.30 2.38 -4.82
C LEU A 55 7.07 3.71 -4.72
N ILE A 56 7.75 3.95 -3.60
CA ILE A 56 8.51 5.18 -3.39
C ILE A 56 9.70 5.27 -4.35
N LYS A 57 10.46 4.17 -4.51
CA LYS A 57 11.66 4.14 -5.37
C LYS A 57 11.32 4.36 -6.83
N GLU A 58 10.26 3.72 -7.30
CA GLU A 58 9.84 3.77 -8.68
C GLU A 58 9.17 5.09 -9.01
N LEU A 59 8.36 5.68 -8.13
CA LEU A 59 7.88 7.05 -8.32
C LEU A 59 9.01 8.08 -8.31
N ASP A 60 10.03 7.91 -7.47
CA ASP A 60 11.23 8.76 -7.47
C ASP A 60 12.00 8.64 -8.80
N GLY A 61 12.13 7.42 -9.35
CA GLY A 61 12.80 7.17 -10.63
C GLY A 61 11.98 7.50 -11.89
N ALA A 62 10.65 7.36 -11.81
CA ALA A 62 9.70 7.62 -12.89
C ALA A 62 9.21 9.07 -12.92
N CYS A 63 9.49 9.85 -11.87
CA CYS A 63 9.39 11.31 -11.80
C CYS A 63 10.31 12.01 -12.83
N LYS A 64 10.04 11.76 -14.12
CA LYS A 64 10.60 12.42 -15.30
C LYS A 64 9.56 13.36 -15.93
N CYS A 65 8.63 13.88 -15.12
CA CYS A 65 7.81 14.99 -15.58
C CYS A 65 8.73 16.10 -16.13
N PRO A 66 8.32 16.84 -17.16
CA PRO A 66 9.02 18.04 -17.58
C PRO A 66 9.37 18.90 -16.36
N ALA A 67 10.55 19.50 -16.32
CA ALA A 67 11.06 20.22 -15.14
C ALA A 67 10.10 21.30 -14.62
N ASP A 68 9.26 21.82 -15.52
CA ASP A 68 8.25 22.86 -15.28
C ASP A 68 7.01 22.33 -14.55
N ASP A 69 6.83 21.01 -14.47
CA ASP A 69 5.60 20.34 -14.04
C ASP A 69 5.84 19.52 -12.77
N ASN A 70 6.51 20.13 -11.78
CA ASN A 70 6.99 19.63 -10.47
C ASN A 70 5.95 18.88 -9.58
N ARG A 71 4.85 18.39 -10.14
CA ARG A 71 3.70 17.69 -9.56
C ARG A 71 4.03 16.38 -8.85
N CYS A 72 5.12 15.72 -9.23
CA CYS A 72 5.52 14.45 -8.60
C CYS A 72 6.23 14.64 -7.25
N LYS A 73 6.89 15.77 -7.00
CA LYS A 73 7.55 16.02 -5.70
C LYS A 73 6.54 16.09 -4.55
N PRO A 74 5.41 16.83 -4.67
CA PRO A 74 4.34 16.79 -3.67
C PRO A 74 3.79 15.38 -3.42
N CYS A 75 3.51 14.61 -4.49
CA CYS A 75 3.03 13.22 -4.38
C CYS A 75 4.04 12.33 -3.63
N LEU A 76 5.32 12.37 -4.02
CA LEU A 76 6.37 11.62 -3.35
C LEU A 76 6.56 12.03 -1.88
N ALA A 77 6.44 13.33 -1.59
CA ALA A 77 6.49 13.83 -0.22
C ALA A 77 5.31 13.31 0.61
N ALA A 78 4.10 13.33 0.06
CA ALA A 78 2.90 12.81 0.70
C ALA A 78 2.99 11.29 0.95
N LEU A 79 3.44 10.49 -0.04
CA LEU A 79 3.65 9.05 0.13
C LEU A 79 4.69 8.71 1.21
N LYS A 80 5.72 9.54 1.36
CA LYS A 80 6.72 9.40 2.43
C LYS A 80 6.14 9.72 3.82
N GLN A 81 5.07 10.53 3.88
CA GLN A 81 4.38 10.90 5.11
C GLN A 81 3.30 9.90 5.52
N CYS A 82 2.82 9.02 4.62
CA CYS A 82 1.93 7.92 4.99
C CYS A 82 2.56 7.09 6.12
N ASN A 83 1.85 7.01 7.25
CA ASN A 83 2.34 6.29 8.42
C ASN A 83 2.49 4.81 8.06
N PHE A 84 3.57 4.17 8.50
CA PHE A 84 3.78 2.75 8.25
C PHE A 84 4.27 2.07 9.52
N PRO A 85 3.59 1.00 9.99
CA PRO A 85 3.95 0.35 11.24
C PRO A 85 5.37 -0.22 11.16
N ALA A 86 6.14 -0.04 12.23
CA ALA A 86 7.54 -0.45 12.28
C ALA A 86 7.73 -1.97 12.10
N LYS A 87 8.93 -2.39 11.67
CA LYS A 87 9.26 -3.81 11.50
C LYS A 87 9.24 -4.55 12.83
N SER A 88 9.85 -3.94 13.86
CA SER A 88 9.85 -4.40 15.25
C SER A 88 8.52 -4.07 15.93
N TRP A 89 7.46 -4.74 15.50
CA TRP A 89 6.11 -4.51 16.02
C TRP A 89 5.76 -5.41 17.21
N PHE A 90 6.22 -6.66 17.15
CA PHE A 90 5.90 -7.65 18.17
C PHE A 90 7.04 -7.78 19.19
N PRO A 91 6.73 -8.01 20.47
CA PRO A 91 7.70 -8.40 21.48
C PRO A 91 8.46 -9.68 21.10
N LYS A 92 9.61 -9.90 21.72
CA LYS A 92 10.41 -11.13 21.50
C LYS A 92 9.71 -12.40 21.98
N ASP A 93 8.74 -12.23 22.86
CA ASP A 93 8.08 -13.32 23.59
C ASP A 93 6.93 -13.95 22.79
N GLY A 94 6.66 -13.43 21.58
CA GLY A 94 5.67 -13.98 20.64
C GLY A 94 4.70 -12.92 20.10
N ILE A 95 3.89 -13.34 19.12
CA ILE A 95 2.82 -12.51 18.57
C ILE A 95 1.63 -12.50 19.53
N GLN A 96 1.29 -11.31 20.02
CA GLN A 96 0.07 -11.05 20.78
C GLN A 96 -1.08 -10.72 19.82
N PRO A 97 -2.24 -11.40 19.89
CA PRO A 97 -3.37 -11.17 18.98
C PRO A 97 -3.85 -9.72 18.91
N GLU A 98 -3.90 -9.03 20.05
CA GLU A 98 -4.28 -7.61 20.15
C GLU A 98 -3.32 -6.69 19.39
N LEU A 99 -2.01 -6.96 19.48
CA LEU A 99 -1.01 -6.21 18.73
C LEU A 99 -1.06 -6.54 17.24
N ALA A 100 -1.44 -7.77 16.88
CA ALA A 100 -1.63 -8.18 15.48
C ALA A 100 -2.82 -7.47 14.86
N ALA A 101 -3.93 -7.36 15.60
CA ALA A 101 -5.10 -6.59 15.22
C ALA A 101 -4.76 -5.10 15.06
N GLN A 102 -4.04 -4.52 16.02
CA GLN A 102 -3.60 -3.12 15.90
C GLN A 102 -2.73 -2.89 14.66
N ARG A 103 -1.79 -3.81 14.38
CA ARG A 103 -0.96 -3.70 13.16
C ARG A 103 -1.79 -3.82 11.89
N ALA A 104 -2.79 -4.70 11.87
CA ALA A 104 -3.67 -4.87 10.72
C ALA A 104 -4.41 -3.56 10.41
N THR A 105 -4.93 -2.88 11.44
CA THR A 105 -5.55 -1.56 11.32
C THR A 105 -4.58 -0.52 10.76
N GLU A 106 -3.38 -0.41 11.32
CA GLU A 106 -2.36 0.55 10.85
C GLU A 106 -1.90 0.28 9.41
N LEU A 107 -1.77 -0.99 9.03
CA LEU A 107 -1.50 -1.38 7.64
C LEU A 107 -2.66 -1.03 6.71
N SER A 108 -3.90 -1.17 7.18
CA SER A 108 -5.09 -0.79 6.42
C SER A 108 -5.12 0.73 6.18
N TYR A 109 -4.88 1.53 7.21
CA TYR A 109 -4.78 2.99 7.07
C TYR A 109 -3.67 3.41 6.12
N PHE A 110 -2.49 2.80 6.23
CA PHE A 110 -1.41 3.04 5.27
C PHE A 110 -1.85 2.82 3.81
N LEU A 111 -2.54 1.70 3.53
CA LEU A 111 -2.98 1.37 2.18
C LEU A 111 -4.04 2.35 1.67
N GLN A 112 -4.96 2.75 2.54
CA GLN A 112 -5.95 3.78 2.23
C GLN A 112 -5.30 5.14 1.95
N ASP A 113 -4.31 5.54 2.76
CA ASP A 113 -3.54 6.78 2.55
C ASP A 113 -2.79 6.75 1.21
N VAL A 114 -2.19 5.62 0.84
CA VAL A 114 -1.49 5.47 -0.46
C VAL A 114 -2.47 5.67 -1.63
N VAL A 115 -3.66 5.07 -1.56
CA VAL A 115 -4.71 5.27 -2.56
C VAL A 115 -5.15 6.73 -2.59
N ALA A 116 -5.41 7.34 -1.44
CA ALA A 116 -5.86 8.73 -1.34
C ALA A 116 -4.83 9.70 -1.94
N VAL A 117 -3.54 9.52 -1.63
CA VAL A 117 -2.44 10.29 -2.23
C VAL A 117 -2.37 10.07 -3.74
N GLY A 118 -2.58 8.84 -4.20
CA GLY A 118 -2.68 8.52 -5.64
C GLY A 118 -3.82 9.28 -6.32
N ARG A 119 -4.99 9.37 -5.68
CA ARG A 119 -6.19 10.07 -6.18
C ARG A 119 -6.00 11.59 -6.19
N ASP A 120 -5.50 12.17 -5.10
CA ASP A 120 -5.36 13.62 -4.90
C ASP A 120 -4.30 14.26 -5.79
N HIS A 121 -3.31 13.50 -6.23
CA HIS A 121 -2.18 14.00 -7.03
C HIS A 121 -2.30 13.74 -8.54
N ALA A 122 -3.49 13.48 -9.07
CA ALA A 122 -3.72 13.43 -10.51
C ALA A 122 -3.73 14.85 -11.13
N PRO A 123 -2.96 15.12 -12.21
CA PRO A 123 -2.34 14.15 -13.12
C PRO A 123 -0.84 14.05 -12.86
N LEU A 124 -0.43 12.94 -12.24
CA LEU A 124 0.88 12.37 -12.53
C LEU A 124 0.98 12.19 -14.05
N CYS A 125 2.14 12.41 -14.67
CA CYS A 125 2.27 12.21 -16.10
C CYS A 125 1.89 10.76 -16.47
N ARG A 126 1.43 10.53 -17.71
CA ARG A 126 0.91 9.21 -18.17
C ARG A 126 1.78 8.01 -17.76
N SER A 127 3.11 8.19 -17.73
CA SER A 127 4.07 7.15 -17.30
C SER A 127 3.94 6.76 -15.83
N ASN A 128 3.62 7.71 -14.96
CA ASN A 128 3.51 7.48 -13.52
C ASN A 128 2.13 6.92 -13.15
N GLN A 129 1.08 7.30 -13.88
CA GLN A 129 -0.24 6.72 -13.72
C GLN A 129 -0.23 5.22 -14.07
N GLN A 130 0.31 4.85 -15.23
CA GLN A 130 0.43 3.43 -15.65
C GLN A 130 1.20 2.57 -14.64
N PHE A 131 2.21 3.15 -13.99
CA PHE A 131 3.01 2.45 -13.00
C PHE A 131 2.27 2.26 -11.66
N LEU A 132 1.55 3.27 -11.20
CA LEU A 132 0.75 3.16 -9.98
C LEU A 132 -0.29 2.06 -10.17
N GLU A 133 -0.97 2.05 -11.33
CA GLU A 133 -1.91 1.02 -11.73
C GLU A 133 -1.26 -0.38 -11.80
N SER A 134 -0.03 -0.52 -12.33
CA SER A 134 0.66 -1.82 -12.39
C SER A 134 1.13 -2.33 -11.02
N SER A 135 1.63 -1.45 -10.16
CA SER A 135 2.17 -1.82 -8.83
C SER A 135 1.09 -2.22 -7.84
N LEU A 136 -0.12 -1.71 -8.05
CA LEU A 136 -1.31 -2.10 -7.30
C LEU A 136 -1.90 -3.42 -7.82
N ALA A 137 -1.55 -3.84 -9.03
CA ALA A 137 -2.07 -5.04 -9.68
C ALA A 137 -1.25 -6.32 -9.47
N ASP A 138 0.03 -6.20 -9.10
CA ASP A 138 0.98 -7.32 -8.84
C ASP A 138 1.09 -7.70 -7.34
#